data_AF-A0A2K5E2B0-F1
#
_entry.id   AF-A0A2K5E2B0-F1
#
_cell.length_a   1.000
_cell.length_b   1.000
_cell.length_c   1.000
_cell.angle_alpha   90.00
_cell.angle_beta   90.00
_cell.angle_gamma   90.00
#
_symmetry.space_group_name_H-M   'P 1'
#
loop_
_entity.id
_entity.type
_entity.pdbx_description
1 polymer ?
#
loop_
_entity_poly.entity_id
_entity_poly.type
_entity_poly.pdbx_seq_one_letter_code
_entity_poly.pdbx_strand_id
1 'polypeptide(L)'
;WGPDPPPPPLPGPGLRPLPPLLLLLLALGPAGADLSLGVEWLSRFGYLPPADPATGQLQTHEELSRAIAAMQQFGGLEATGILDEATLALMRTPRCSLPDLPVLTQARRRRHTAAPPKWNKRNLSWRVRTFPRHSPLGRDTVRALMHYALKVWSDVAPLNFHEVAGSAADIQIDFPKADHNDGYPFDGPGGTVAHAFFPSDHHTAGDAHFDDDEVWTFRSSDAHGMDLFAVAVHEFGHAIGLSHVAAAHSIMRPYYQGPVGDPLRYRLSYEDRVRVWQLYGVRESVSPTAQTEEPPLLPEPPDDRPSIPPRKDVPHRCSTHFDAVAQIRGEAFFFKGKYFWRLTRDRHLVSLQPAQMHRFWRGLPLHLDSVDAVYERASDHKIVFFKGDRYWVFKDNNVEEGYPRPVSDFSLPPGGIDAAFSWAYNDRTYFFKDQLYWRYDDHTRRMDPGYPAQSPLWRGVPSTLDDAMRWSDGASYFFRGQEYWKVLDGELEAAPGYPQSTARDWLVCGDSQADGSEAAGVDGAEAARAPPRQRHQSRSEDGYEVCSCSSRASSLPGAPGPLVASATLLLLVLLPPPLSPGALLWTATQALAL
;
A
#
# COMPACT_ATOMS: atom_id res chain seq x y z
N TRP A 1 -51.03 -19.12 72.35
CA TRP A 1 -50.20 -20.32 72.17
C TRP A 1 -50.37 -20.77 70.71
N GLY A 2 -49.49 -20.52 69.76
CA GLY A 2 -48.33 -19.63 69.61
C GLY A 2 -48.45 -18.85 68.28
N PRO A 3 -47.43 -18.09 67.85
CA PRO A 3 -47.52 -17.22 66.66
C PRO A 3 -47.36 -18.01 65.35
N ASP A 4 -48.10 -17.59 64.31
CA ASP A 4 -47.97 -18.09 62.95
C ASP A 4 -46.55 -17.86 62.39
N PRO A 5 -46.04 -18.77 61.54
CA PRO A 5 -44.70 -18.68 60.98
C PRO A 5 -44.57 -17.55 59.95
N PRO A 6 -43.38 -16.93 59.80
CA PRO A 6 -43.17 -15.85 58.85
C PRO A 6 -43.18 -16.35 57.38
N PRO A 7 -43.55 -15.47 56.43
CA PRO A 7 -43.55 -15.82 55.00
C PRO A 7 -42.12 -16.03 54.45
N PRO A 8 -41.98 -16.80 53.36
CA PRO A 8 -40.67 -17.12 52.78
C PRO A 8 -39.98 -15.89 52.14
N PRO A 9 -38.65 -15.89 52.05
CA PRO A 9 -37.90 -14.76 51.51
C PRO A 9 -38.08 -14.63 49.99
N LEU A 10 -38.15 -13.38 49.53
CA LEU A 10 -38.13 -13.02 48.11
C LEU A 10 -36.79 -13.43 47.46
N PRO A 11 -36.78 -13.91 46.21
CA PRO A 11 -35.54 -14.21 45.50
C PRO A 11 -34.80 -12.89 45.18
N GLY A 12 -33.53 -12.80 45.56
CA GLY A 12 -32.64 -11.71 45.19
C GLY A 12 -32.41 -11.61 43.67
N PRO A 13 -31.83 -10.51 43.17
CA PRO A 13 -31.63 -10.31 41.74
C PRO A 13 -30.58 -11.30 41.24
N GLY A 14 -31.04 -12.38 40.61
CA GLY A 14 -30.18 -13.25 39.81
C GLY A 14 -29.61 -12.43 38.66
N LEU A 15 -28.28 -12.34 38.60
CA LEU A 15 -27.55 -11.95 37.39
C LEU A 15 -28.05 -12.84 36.25
N ARG A 16 -28.82 -12.25 35.34
CA ARG A 16 -29.26 -12.94 34.13
C ARG A 16 -28.01 -13.22 33.28
N PRO A 17 -27.80 -14.46 32.80
CA PRO A 17 -26.81 -14.68 31.77
C PRO A 17 -27.23 -13.87 30.54
N LEU A 18 -26.29 -13.13 29.95
CA LEU A 18 -26.51 -12.41 28.70
C LEU A 18 -27.04 -13.39 27.64
N PRO A 19 -28.01 -12.98 26.80
CA PRO A 19 -28.54 -13.86 25.77
C PRO A 19 -27.41 -14.31 24.82
N PRO A 20 -27.46 -15.55 24.30
CA PRO A 20 -26.39 -16.12 23.47
C PRO A 20 -26.09 -15.33 22.19
N LEU A 21 -26.94 -14.37 21.82
CA LEU A 21 -26.70 -13.45 20.71
C LEU A 21 -25.58 -12.42 21.00
N LEU A 22 -25.32 -12.06 22.26
CA LEU A 22 -24.25 -11.13 22.62
C LEU A 22 -22.88 -11.82 22.77
N LEU A 23 -22.86 -13.15 22.98
CA LEU A 23 -21.63 -13.95 22.84
C LEU A 23 -21.28 -14.21 21.37
N LEU A 24 -22.27 -14.20 20.46
CA LEU A 24 -22.02 -14.33 19.02
C LEU A 24 -21.49 -13.02 18.41
N LEU A 25 -21.83 -11.86 18.98
CA LEU A 25 -21.28 -10.56 18.58
C LEU A 25 -19.85 -10.31 19.11
N LEU A 26 -19.37 -11.10 20.07
CA LEU A 26 -17.96 -11.10 20.51
C LEU A 26 -17.10 -12.17 19.79
N ALA A 27 -17.72 -12.99 18.92
CA ALA A 27 -17.02 -14.00 18.12
C ALA A 27 -16.64 -13.52 16.70
N LEU A 28 -16.98 -12.28 16.34
CA LEU A 28 -16.45 -11.60 15.15
C LEU A 28 -15.31 -10.66 15.57
N GLY A 29 -14.22 -11.27 16.04
CA GLY A 29 -12.91 -10.63 16.15
C GLY A 29 -12.20 -10.51 14.78
N PRO A 30 -10.88 -10.25 14.74
CA PRO A 30 -10.11 -9.33 13.88
C PRO A 30 -10.05 -9.60 12.35
N ALA A 31 -10.93 -10.41 11.77
CA ALA A 31 -10.84 -10.85 10.37
C ALA A 31 -10.78 -9.70 9.34
N GLY A 32 -11.43 -8.56 9.60
CA GLY A 32 -11.41 -7.40 8.69
C GLY A 32 -10.08 -6.64 8.67
N ALA A 33 -9.41 -6.51 9.83
CA ALA A 33 -8.13 -5.81 9.95
C ALA A 33 -6.98 -6.67 9.41
N ASP A 34 -7.04 -7.98 9.65
CA ASP A 34 -6.05 -8.93 9.14
C ASP A 34 -6.12 -9.05 7.60
N LEU A 35 -7.32 -9.00 7.02
CA LEU A 35 -7.51 -9.02 5.56
C LEU A 35 -6.97 -7.73 4.91
N SER A 36 -7.17 -6.55 5.53
CA SER A 36 -6.61 -5.29 5.01
C SER A 36 -5.08 -5.27 5.08
N LEU A 37 -4.50 -5.75 6.18
CA LEU A 37 -3.05 -5.88 6.35
C LEU A 37 -2.46 -6.81 5.27
N GLY A 38 -3.13 -7.94 5.01
CA GLY A 38 -2.71 -8.89 4.00
C GLY A 38 -2.71 -8.32 2.58
N VAL A 39 -3.70 -7.53 2.18
CA VAL A 39 -3.78 -6.95 0.82
C VAL A 39 -2.67 -5.92 0.58
N GLU A 40 -2.42 -5.04 1.55
CA GLU A 40 -1.34 -4.05 1.46
C GLU A 40 0.03 -4.75 1.38
N TRP A 41 0.25 -5.72 2.26
CA TRP A 41 1.47 -6.52 2.29
C TRP A 41 1.71 -7.23 0.94
N LEU A 42 0.70 -7.91 0.41
CA LEU A 42 0.80 -8.63 -0.86
C LEU A 42 1.05 -7.69 -2.05
N SER A 43 0.52 -6.47 -2.00
CA SER A 43 0.75 -5.46 -3.03
C SER A 43 2.18 -4.90 -2.95
N ARG A 44 2.64 -4.57 -1.74
CA ARG A 44 3.99 -4.05 -1.47
C ARG A 44 5.07 -5.02 -1.96
N PHE A 45 4.87 -6.32 -1.77
CA PHE A 45 5.84 -7.35 -2.16
C PHE A 45 5.60 -7.99 -3.53
N GLY A 46 4.68 -7.44 -4.34
CA GLY A 46 4.52 -7.80 -5.75
C GLY A 46 3.67 -9.05 -6.05
N TYR A 47 3.01 -9.63 -5.04
CA TYR A 47 2.07 -10.75 -5.22
C TYR A 47 0.72 -10.30 -5.73
N LEU A 48 0.32 -9.08 -5.37
CA LEU A 48 -0.82 -8.40 -5.98
C LEU A 48 -0.30 -7.27 -6.85
N PRO A 49 -0.80 -7.12 -8.09
CA PRO A 49 -0.48 -5.94 -8.87
C PRO A 49 -0.96 -4.70 -8.12
N PRO A 50 -0.14 -3.62 -8.08
CA PRO A 50 -0.62 -2.35 -7.56
C PRO A 50 -1.88 -2.00 -8.35
N ALA A 51 -2.92 -1.56 -7.65
CA ALA A 51 -4.23 -1.40 -8.27
C ALA A 51 -4.10 -0.47 -9.50
N ASP A 52 -4.34 -0.98 -10.72
CA ASP A 52 -4.06 -0.24 -11.97
C ASP A 52 -4.77 1.12 -11.97
N PRO A 53 -4.03 2.24 -12.02
CA PRO A 53 -4.60 3.59 -12.00
C PRO A 53 -5.74 3.83 -12.99
N ALA A 54 -5.66 3.19 -14.15
CA ALA A 54 -6.62 3.29 -15.24
C ALA A 54 -7.67 2.18 -15.23
N THR A 55 -7.50 1.13 -14.43
CA THR A 55 -8.41 -0.02 -14.45
C THR A 55 -8.71 -0.54 -13.07
N GLY A 56 -8.77 0.28 -12.04
CA GLY A 56 -9.74 -0.02 -10.99
C GLY A 56 -9.66 -1.34 -10.26
N GLN A 57 -8.57 -2.12 -10.33
CA GLN A 57 -8.76 -3.57 -10.27
C GLN A 57 -9.09 -3.99 -8.84
N LEU A 58 -10.37 -4.20 -8.67
CA LEU A 58 -10.98 -4.75 -7.50
C LEU A 58 -10.51 -6.18 -7.37
N GLN A 59 -9.51 -6.39 -6.53
CA GLN A 59 -8.92 -7.72 -6.31
C GLN A 59 -10.04 -8.68 -5.95
N THR A 60 -10.26 -9.67 -6.81
CA THR A 60 -11.31 -10.67 -6.58
C THR A 60 -10.92 -11.54 -5.38
N HIS A 61 -11.87 -12.16 -4.68
CA HIS A 61 -11.52 -13.15 -3.65
C HIS A 61 -10.61 -14.26 -4.23
N GLU A 62 -10.79 -14.60 -5.50
CA GLU A 62 -9.97 -15.59 -6.19
C GLU A 62 -8.55 -15.07 -6.51
N GLU A 63 -8.41 -13.80 -6.90
CA GLU A 63 -7.11 -13.15 -7.12
C GLU A 63 -6.34 -12.99 -5.82
N LEU A 64 -7.02 -12.58 -4.75
CA LEU A 64 -6.45 -12.50 -3.41
C LEU A 64 -6.01 -13.88 -2.92
N SER A 65 -6.88 -14.90 -3.06
CA SER A 65 -6.53 -16.27 -2.69
C SER A 65 -5.36 -16.81 -3.50
N ARG A 66 -5.29 -16.53 -4.82
CA ARG A 66 -4.14 -16.88 -5.66
C ARG A 66 -2.87 -16.14 -5.25
N ALA A 67 -2.96 -14.86 -4.88
CA ALA A 67 -1.81 -14.09 -4.43
C ALA A 67 -1.30 -14.58 -3.07
N ILE A 68 -2.20 -14.91 -2.13
CA ILE A 68 -1.86 -15.55 -0.86
C ILE A 68 -1.18 -16.89 -1.13
N ALA A 69 -1.73 -17.73 -2.01
CA ALA A 69 -1.14 -19.02 -2.36
C ALA A 69 0.25 -18.87 -2.98
N ALA A 70 0.46 -17.88 -3.86
CA ALA A 70 1.75 -17.57 -4.45
C ALA A 70 2.76 -17.09 -3.40
N MET A 71 2.33 -16.25 -2.46
CA MET A 71 3.14 -15.79 -1.33
C MET A 71 3.52 -16.94 -0.41
N GLN A 72 2.56 -17.77 -0.02
CA GLN A 72 2.79 -18.97 0.79
C GLN A 72 3.82 -19.88 0.12
N GLN A 73 3.62 -20.18 -1.16
CA GLN A 73 4.55 -21.01 -1.92
C GLN A 73 5.96 -20.41 -1.96
N PHE A 74 6.10 -19.10 -2.20
CA PHE A 74 7.40 -18.43 -2.21
C PHE A 74 8.05 -18.37 -0.82
N GLY A 75 7.24 -18.21 0.22
CA GLY A 75 7.63 -18.21 1.61
C GLY A 75 8.01 -19.58 2.17
N GLY A 76 7.68 -20.67 1.47
CA GLY A 76 7.89 -22.04 1.92
C GLY A 76 6.78 -22.61 2.80
N LEU A 77 5.58 -22.02 2.73
CA LEU A 77 4.35 -22.53 3.36
C LEU A 77 3.53 -23.34 2.34
N GLU A 78 2.59 -24.15 2.87
CA GLU A 78 1.57 -24.81 2.04
C GLU A 78 0.67 -23.77 1.37
N ALA A 79 0.46 -23.91 0.06
CA ALA A 79 -0.29 -22.96 -0.76
C ALA A 79 -1.82 -23.15 -0.58
N THR A 80 -2.35 -22.74 0.58
CA THR A 80 -3.76 -22.84 0.94
C THR A 80 -4.61 -21.71 0.34
N GLY A 81 -3.99 -20.56 0.03
CA GLY A 81 -4.68 -19.36 -0.45
C GLY A 81 -5.56 -18.69 0.61
N ILE A 82 -5.34 -19.01 1.89
CA ILE A 82 -6.07 -18.48 3.05
C ILE A 82 -5.06 -17.79 3.98
N LEU A 83 -5.44 -16.65 4.53
CA LEU A 83 -4.65 -15.90 5.50
C LEU A 83 -4.72 -16.58 6.90
N ASP A 84 -4.09 -17.74 7.03
CA ASP A 84 -4.01 -18.50 8.28
C ASP A 84 -2.92 -17.96 9.22
N GLU A 85 -2.87 -18.50 10.45
CA GLU A 85 -1.92 -18.05 11.48
C GLU A 85 -0.46 -18.19 11.03
N ALA A 86 -0.13 -19.25 10.29
CA ALA A 86 1.21 -19.46 9.74
C ALA A 86 1.58 -18.39 8.70
N THR A 87 0.61 -18.03 7.85
CA THR A 87 0.75 -16.95 6.86
C THR A 87 0.96 -15.60 7.53
N LEU A 88 0.17 -15.29 8.57
CA LEU A 88 0.31 -14.06 9.35
C LEU A 88 1.64 -14.00 10.09
N ALA A 89 2.09 -15.10 10.68
CA ALA A 89 3.40 -15.19 11.34
C ALA A 89 4.54 -14.94 10.35
N LEU A 90 4.45 -15.48 9.12
CA LEU A 90 5.43 -15.21 8.07
C LEU A 90 5.38 -13.75 7.62
N MET A 91 4.20 -13.16 7.44
CA MET A 91 4.06 -11.73 7.06
C MET A 91 4.68 -10.78 8.09
N ARG A 92 4.66 -11.15 9.37
CA ARG A 92 5.27 -10.41 10.50
C ARG A 92 6.76 -10.67 10.68
N THR A 93 7.36 -11.56 9.87
CA THR A 93 8.79 -11.84 9.97
C THR A 93 9.58 -10.69 9.32
N PRO A 94 10.64 -10.16 9.99
CA PRO A 94 11.46 -9.10 9.42
C PRO A 94 11.99 -9.50 8.03
N ARG A 95 12.00 -8.58 7.07
CA ARG A 95 12.35 -8.88 5.68
C ARG A 95 12.92 -7.70 4.91
N CYS A 96 13.49 -7.97 3.73
CA CYS A 96 13.85 -6.93 2.75
C CYS A 96 12.60 -6.22 2.21
N SER A 97 12.71 -4.91 1.95
CA SER A 97 11.60 -4.05 1.49
C SER A 97 11.27 -4.22 0.00
N LEU A 98 12.15 -4.85 -0.78
CA LEU A 98 11.94 -5.06 -2.22
C LEU A 98 10.85 -6.11 -2.52
N PRO A 99 10.14 -5.99 -3.66
CA PRO A 99 9.18 -6.99 -4.11
C PRO A 99 9.82 -8.35 -4.42
N ASP A 100 9.10 -9.43 -4.08
CA ASP A 100 9.53 -10.81 -4.34
C ASP A 100 9.34 -11.19 -5.81
N LEU A 101 8.27 -10.68 -6.41
CA LEU A 101 7.95 -10.89 -7.81
C LEU A 101 8.13 -9.57 -8.57
N PRO A 102 8.71 -9.60 -9.78
CA PRO A 102 8.77 -8.42 -10.62
C PRO A 102 7.35 -7.92 -10.87
N VAL A 103 7.10 -6.63 -10.63
CA VAL A 103 5.79 -6.01 -10.82
C VAL A 103 5.32 -6.35 -12.24
N LEU A 104 4.27 -7.18 -12.35
CA LEU A 104 3.60 -7.49 -13.59
C LEU A 104 2.85 -6.24 -14.06
N THR A 105 3.59 -5.20 -14.48
CA THR A 105 3.00 -4.09 -15.20
C THR A 105 2.42 -4.67 -16.49
N GLN A 106 1.10 -4.53 -16.68
CA GLN A 106 0.41 -4.90 -17.92
C GLN A 106 0.80 -4.00 -19.11
N ALA A 107 2.03 -3.49 -19.15
CA ALA A 107 2.63 -2.87 -20.31
C ALA A 107 3.31 -3.95 -21.16
N ARG A 108 2.50 -4.57 -22.03
CA ARG A 108 2.88 -5.50 -23.11
C ARG A 108 3.46 -6.84 -22.63
N ARG A 109 2.69 -7.90 -22.89
CA ARG A 109 3.23 -9.17 -23.40
C ARG A 109 4.03 -8.90 -24.69
N ARG A 110 5.25 -8.36 -24.56
CA ARG A 110 6.32 -8.57 -25.52
C ARG A 110 7.31 -9.47 -24.80
N ARG A 111 7.54 -10.66 -25.37
CA ARG A 111 8.63 -11.57 -24.99
C ARG A 111 9.97 -10.90 -25.35
N HIS A 112 10.34 -9.86 -24.62
CA HIS A 112 11.73 -9.47 -24.45
C HIS A 112 12.03 -9.75 -22.99
N THR A 113 12.67 -10.87 -22.73
CA THR A 113 13.37 -11.10 -21.46
C THR A 113 14.33 -9.93 -21.29
N ALA A 114 13.98 -8.97 -20.43
CA ALA A 114 14.90 -7.91 -20.05
C ALA A 114 16.19 -8.57 -19.57
N ALA A 115 17.33 -8.11 -20.07
CA ALA A 115 18.62 -8.60 -19.60
C ALA A 115 18.69 -8.40 -18.07
N PRO A 116 19.25 -9.36 -17.31
CA PRO A 116 19.33 -9.23 -15.87
C PRO A 116 20.13 -7.95 -15.52
N PRO A 117 19.69 -7.17 -14.52
CA PRO A 117 20.38 -5.96 -14.12
C PRO A 117 21.79 -6.35 -13.63
N LYS A 118 22.83 -5.84 -14.28
CA LYS A 118 24.22 -6.15 -13.95
C LYS A 118 25.12 -4.95 -14.15
N TRP A 119 26.20 -4.88 -13.39
CA TRP A 119 27.25 -3.89 -13.64
C TRP A 119 28.04 -4.24 -14.89
N ASN A 120 28.25 -3.24 -15.76
CA ASN A 120 29.13 -3.36 -16.91
C ASN A 120 30.62 -3.26 -16.54
N LYS A 121 30.91 -2.82 -15.32
CA LYS A 121 32.26 -2.71 -14.76
C LYS A 121 32.47 -3.73 -13.65
N ARG A 122 33.73 -4.07 -13.40
CA ARG A 122 34.13 -5.03 -12.37
C ARG A 122 34.67 -4.38 -11.10
N ASN A 123 35.17 -3.16 -11.21
CA ASN A 123 35.69 -2.40 -10.08
C ASN A 123 34.59 -1.43 -9.61
N LEU A 124 34.02 -1.71 -8.45
CA LEU A 124 32.94 -0.94 -7.84
C LEU A 124 33.49 -0.21 -6.62
N SER A 125 33.24 1.09 -6.57
CA SER A 125 33.56 1.93 -5.42
C SER A 125 32.40 1.93 -4.42
N TRP A 126 32.67 1.95 -3.12
CA TRP A 126 31.62 2.01 -2.11
C TRP A 126 31.97 2.96 -0.97
N ARG A 127 30.96 3.45 -0.24
CA ARG A 127 31.17 4.28 0.96
C ARG A 127 30.00 4.20 1.93
N VAL A 128 30.30 4.32 3.22
CA VAL A 128 29.28 4.52 4.27
C VAL A 128 29.10 6.02 4.50
N ARG A 129 27.91 6.53 4.21
CA ARG A 129 27.56 7.95 4.33
C ARG A 129 27.03 8.29 5.71
N THR A 130 26.04 7.52 6.17
CA THR A 130 25.41 7.67 7.48
C THR A 130 25.61 6.38 8.30
N PHE A 131 25.40 6.44 9.61
CA PHE A 131 25.71 5.34 10.54
C PHE A 131 24.54 5.18 11.52
N PRO A 132 24.31 3.96 12.03
CA PRO A 132 23.19 3.73 12.92
C PRO A 132 23.38 4.50 14.23
N ARG A 133 22.34 5.19 14.69
CA ARG A 133 22.41 6.14 15.82
C ARG A 133 22.08 5.50 17.17
N HIS A 134 21.23 4.49 17.17
CA HIS A 134 20.70 3.87 18.39
C HIS A 134 21.19 2.43 18.61
N SER A 135 22.09 1.97 17.74
CA SER A 135 22.66 0.62 17.79
C SER A 135 23.98 0.57 18.57
N PRO A 136 24.33 -0.57 19.19
CA PRO A 136 25.60 -0.75 19.91
C PRO A 136 26.85 -0.79 19.01
N LEU A 137 26.70 -0.72 17.68
CA LEU A 137 27.80 -0.86 16.73
C LEU A 137 28.55 0.46 16.52
N GLY A 138 29.87 0.43 16.77
CA GLY A 138 30.76 1.53 16.43
C GLY A 138 30.96 1.67 14.90
N ARG A 139 31.33 2.88 14.46
CA ARG A 139 31.50 3.21 13.02
C ARG A 139 32.51 2.30 12.31
N ASP A 140 33.62 1.97 12.96
CA ASP A 140 34.64 1.10 12.38
C ASP A 140 34.16 -0.35 12.27
N THR A 141 33.35 -0.81 13.22
CA THR A 141 32.67 -2.11 13.14
C THR A 141 31.72 -2.12 11.96
N VAL A 142 30.86 -1.10 11.80
CA VAL A 142 29.95 -0.98 10.66
C VAL A 142 30.72 -1.05 9.34
N ARG A 143 31.76 -0.24 9.15
CA ARG A 143 32.60 -0.27 7.94
C ARG A 143 33.21 -1.64 7.69
N ALA A 144 33.73 -2.29 8.73
CA ALA A 144 34.31 -3.62 8.61
C ALA A 144 33.26 -4.65 8.15
N LEU A 145 32.05 -4.61 8.71
CA LEU A 145 30.95 -5.51 8.33
C LEU A 145 30.52 -5.27 6.88
N MET A 146 30.42 -4.01 6.44
CA MET A 146 30.12 -3.68 5.03
C MET A 146 31.20 -4.19 4.08
N HIS A 147 32.47 -3.98 4.42
CA HIS A 147 33.60 -4.52 3.67
C HIS A 147 33.52 -6.05 3.56
N TYR A 148 33.30 -6.75 4.68
CA TYR A 148 33.22 -8.22 4.65
C TYR A 148 31.99 -8.72 3.90
N ALA A 149 30.85 -8.02 3.97
CA ALA A 149 29.65 -8.39 3.22
C ALA A 149 29.87 -8.26 1.70
N LEU A 150 30.52 -7.19 1.24
CA LEU A 150 30.95 -7.06 -0.16
C LEU A 150 32.00 -8.10 -0.53
N LYS A 151 32.91 -8.43 0.41
CA LYS A 151 33.94 -9.44 0.21
C LYS A 151 33.34 -10.80 -0.12
N VAL A 152 32.27 -11.20 0.56
CA VAL A 152 31.55 -12.47 0.32
C VAL A 152 31.21 -12.66 -1.17
N TRP A 153 30.76 -11.61 -1.84
CA TRP A 153 30.45 -11.64 -3.28
C TRP A 153 31.72 -11.63 -4.15
N SER A 154 32.71 -10.79 -3.82
CA SER A 154 33.98 -10.75 -4.57
C SER A 154 34.83 -12.03 -4.45
N ASP A 155 34.64 -12.82 -3.39
CA ASP A 155 35.37 -14.09 -3.21
C ASP A 155 34.97 -15.12 -4.27
N VAL A 156 33.75 -15.04 -4.81
CA VAL A 156 33.20 -16.04 -5.75
C VAL A 156 33.01 -15.49 -7.16
N ALA A 157 32.83 -14.18 -7.32
CA ALA A 157 32.62 -13.52 -8.60
C ALA A 157 33.78 -12.55 -8.92
N PRO A 158 34.08 -12.26 -10.21
CA PRO A 158 35.13 -11.32 -10.60
C PRO A 158 34.65 -9.87 -10.45
N LEU A 159 34.27 -9.49 -9.23
CA LEU A 159 33.95 -8.12 -8.81
C LEU A 159 34.99 -7.70 -7.77
N ASN A 160 35.41 -6.44 -7.82
CA ASN A 160 36.35 -5.84 -6.87
C ASN A 160 35.70 -4.62 -6.23
N PHE A 161 35.67 -4.60 -4.90
CA PHE A 161 35.09 -3.51 -4.13
C PHE A 161 36.20 -2.71 -3.44
N HIS A 162 36.13 -1.39 -3.50
CA HIS A 162 37.09 -0.52 -2.81
C HIS A 162 36.38 0.67 -2.15
N GLU A 163 36.70 0.93 -0.89
CA GLU A 163 36.11 2.04 -0.15
C GLU A 163 36.70 3.38 -0.63
N VAL A 164 35.86 4.39 -0.77
CA VAL A 164 36.28 5.75 -1.16
C VAL A 164 35.84 6.79 -0.13
N ALA A 165 36.69 7.80 0.09
CA ALA A 165 36.40 8.92 1.01
C ALA A 165 35.64 10.10 0.35
N GLY A 166 35.53 10.11 -0.99
CA GLY A 166 34.93 11.19 -1.78
C GLY A 166 33.40 11.20 -1.79
N SER A 167 32.80 12.14 -2.55
CA SER A 167 31.35 12.32 -2.59
C SER A 167 30.61 11.34 -3.49
N ALA A 168 31.23 10.81 -4.55
CA ALA A 168 30.62 9.87 -5.49
C ALA A 168 31.23 8.46 -5.32
N ALA A 169 30.37 7.47 -5.09
CA ALA A 169 30.70 6.05 -5.09
C ALA A 169 29.62 5.30 -5.87
N ASP A 170 29.91 4.08 -6.30
CA ASP A 170 28.96 3.23 -7.05
C ASP A 170 27.92 2.57 -6.14
N ILE A 171 28.27 2.38 -4.88
CA ILE A 171 27.39 1.82 -3.85
C ILE A 171 27.48 2.75 -2.65
N GLN A 172 26.43 3.53 -2.42
CA GLN A 172 26.31 4.35 -1.24
C GLN A 172 25.51 3.63 -0.17
N ILE A 173 26.01 3.64 1.07
CA ILE A 173 25.38 2.97 2.20
C ILE A 173 24.88 4.02 3.18
N ASP A 174 23.57 4.03 3.41
CA ASP A 174 22.91 4.95 4.33
C ASP A 174 22.04 4.22 5.36
N PHE A 175 21.81 4.86 6.50
CA PHE A 175 20.95 4.42 7.59
C PHE A 175 19.81 5.44 7.81
N PRO A 176 18.82 5.51 6.89
CA PRO A 176 17.68 6.40 7.04
C PRO A 176 16.59 5.80 7.95
N LYS A 177 15.52 6.56 8.20
CA LYS A 177 14.32 6.11 8.93
C LYS A 177 13.09 6.43 8.11
N ALA A 178 12.02 5.64 8.26
CA ALA A 178 10.71 5.90 7.68
C ALA A 178 10.79 6.25 6.18
N ASP A 179 10.03 7.24 5.72
CA ASP A 179 10.16 7.79 4.37
C ASP A 179 11.47 8.56 4.20
N HIS A 180 12.26 8.15 3.21
CA HIS A 180 13.54 8.73 2.86
C HIS A 180 13.66 9.01 1.36
N ASN A 181 12.51 9.33 0.73
CA ASN A 181 12.40 9.94 -0.60
C ASN A 181 12.89 9.09 -1.77
N ASP A 182 12.88 7.76 -1.63
CA ASP A 182 13.32 6.83 -2.68
C ASP A 182 12.22 5.86 -3.16
N GLY A 183 11.00 6.02 -2.62
CA GLY A 183 9.83 5.20 -2.97
C GLY A 183 9.69 3.91 -2.14
N TYR A 184 10.61 3.63 -1.21
CA TYR A 184 10.59 2.45 -0.35
C TYR A 184 10.68 2.85 1.13
N PRO A 185 9.60 3.43 1.71
CA PRO A 185 9.62 3.86 3.10
C PRO A 185 9.78 2.66 4.04
N PHE A 186 10.53 2.84 5.12
CA PHE A 186 10.60 1.89 6.24
C PHE A 186 9.40 2.04 7.17
N ASP A 187 9.07 0.96 7.87
CA ASP A 187 7.88 0.81 8.74
C ASP A 187 8.23 0.68 10.23
N GLY A 188 9.51 0.83 10.58
CA GLY A 188 10.00 0.75 11.95
C GLY A 188 10.36 -0.68 12.38
N PRO A 189 10.53 -0.93 13.68
CA PRO A 189 11.22 -2.13 14.17
C PRO A 189 10.52 -3.45 13.79
N GLY A 190 11.30 -4.38 13.24
CA GLY A 190 10.92 -5.76 12.92
C GLY A 190 10.13 -5.95 11.62
N GLY A 191 9.89 -4.89 10.84
CA GLY A 191 9.18 -4.95 9.57
C GLY A 191 10.14 -5.10 8.39
N THR A 192 10.26 -4.03 7.61
CA THR A 192 11.21 -3.90 6.51
C THR A 192 12.54 -3.35 6.99
N VAL A 193 13.57 -4.20 6.96
CA VAL A 193 14.83 -3.92 7.66
C VAL A 193 15.85 -3.17 6.80
N ALA A 194 15.78 -3.36 5.48
CA ALA A 194 16.69 -2.77 4.51
C ALA A 194 16.18 -2.94 3.06
N HIS A 195 16.82 -2.24 2.13
CA HIS A 195 16.77 -2.52 0.68
C HIS A 195 18.01 -2.00 -0.03
N ALA A 196 18.27 -2.51 -1.22
CA ALA A 196 19.26 -1.94 -2.14
C ALA A 196 18.78 -1.90 -3.59
N PHE A 197 19.15 -0.84 -4.29
CA PHE A 197 18.78 -0.66 -5.69
C PHE A 197 19.63 -1.54 -6.60
N PHE A 198 18.99 -2.12 -7.61
CA PHE A 198 19.66 -2.90 -8.64
C PHE A 198 20.65 -2.06 -9.47
N PRO A 199 21.67 -2.69 -10.10
CA PRO A 199 22.49 -2.03 -11.10
C PRO A 199 21.64 -1.41 -12.21
N SER A 200 21.82 -0.11 -12.47
CA SER A 200 21.12 0.65 -13.50
C SER A 200 21.90 1.91 -13.87
N ASP A 201 21.39 2.69 -14.83
CA ASP A 201 21.96 3.99 -15.21
C ASP A 201 21.48 5.15 -14.31
N HIS A 202 20.65 4.86 -13.30
CA HIS A 202 20.17 5.86 -12.34
C HIS A 202 21.23 6.18 -11.27
N HIS A 203 21.15 7.38 -10.70
CA HIS A 203 22.11 7.85 -9.69
C HIS A 203 22.03 7.09 -8.36
N THR A 204 20.95 6.36 -8.11
CA THR A 204 20.76 5.50 -6.93
C THR A 204 21.18 4.05 -7.19
N ALA A 205 21.68 3.72 -8.39
CA ALA A 205 22.03 2.35 -8.73
C ALA A 205 23.05 1.76 -7.74
N GLY A 206 22.73 0.61 -7.15
CA GLY A 206 23.59 -0.03 -6.17
C GLY A 206 23.50 0.53 -4.75
N ASP A 207 22.85 1.68 -4.53
CA ASP A 207 22.73 2.26 -3.19
C ASP A 207 21.93 1.33 -2.28
N ALA A 208 22.36 1.22 -1.03
CA ALA A 208 21.81 0.33 -0.01
C ALA A 208 21.41 1.12 1.24
N HIS A 209 20.16 0.97 1.65
CA HIS A 209 19.56 1.65 2.80
C HIS A 209 19.21 0.63 3.87
N PHE A 210 19.56 0.94 5.12
CA PHE A 210 19.34 0.10 6.29
C PHE A 210 18.48 0.88 7.30
N ASP A 211 17.38 0.31 7.78
CA ASP A 211 16.47 1.04 8.69
C ASP A 211 17.15 1.35 10.04
N ASP A 212 17.32 2.63 10.35
CA ASP A 212 17.91 3.11 11.61
C ASP A 212 16.94 3.02 12.80
N ASP A 213 15.70 2.60 12.60
CA ASP A 213 14.81 2.16 13.68
C ASP A 213 15.09 0.72 14.14
N GLU A 214 15.85 -0.07 13.38
CA GLU A 214 16.31 -1.38 13.80
C GLU A 214 17.48 -1.32 14.78
N VAL A 215 17.52 -2.29 15.70
CA VAL A 215 18.68 -2.49 16.59
C VAL A 215 19.70 -3.36 15.87
N TRP A 216 20.64 -2.72 15.17
CA TRP A 216 21.72 -3.39 14.47
C TRP A 216 22.73 -3.98 15.46
N THR A 217 23.00 -5.27 15.31
CA THR A 217 23.91 -6.02 16.16
C THR A 217 24.90 -6.81 15.31
N PHE A 218 25.93 -7.34 15.98
CA PHE A 218 26.89 -8.25 15.40
C PHE A 218 27.33 -9.23 16.48
N ARG A 219 27.20 -10.53 16.21
CA ARG A 219 27.50 -11.60 17.19
C ARG A 219 26.77 -11.40 18.52
N SER A 220 25.57 -10.83 18.49
CA SER A 220 24.71 -10.76 19.68
C SER A 220 23.89 -12.06 19.81
N SER A 221 23.62 -12.45 21.05
CA SER A 221 22.65 -13.48 21.38
C SER A 221 21.23 -12.94 21.54
N ASP A 222 21.04 -11.62 21.37
CA ASP A 222 19.74 -10.98 21.53
C ASP A 222 18.81 -11.35 20.38
N ALA A 223 17.72 -12.04 20.71
CA ALA A 223 16.72 -12.49 19.73
C ALA A 223 15.97 -11.34 19.03
N HIS A 224 16.05 -10.12 19.57
CA HIS A 224 15.39 -8.92 19.03
C HIS A 224 16.35 -8.03 18.21
N GLY A 225 17.63 -8.40 18.11
CA GLY A 225 18.62 -7.66 17.33
C GLY A 225 18.69 -8.14 15.88
N MET A 226 18.98 -7.21 14.97
CA MET A 226 19.18 -7.50 13.55
C MET A 226 20.67 -7.64 13.25
N ASP A 227 21.12 -8.77 12.69
CA ASP A 227 22.54 -8.97 12.37
C ASP A 227 22.89 -8.19 11.10
N LEU A 228 23.65 -7.11 11.29
CA LEU A 228 23.98 -6.18 10.19
C LEU A 228 24.77 -6.86 9.07
N PHE A 229 25.58 -7.86 9.40
CA PHE A 229 26.35 -8.60 8.38
C PHE A 229 25.43 -9.45 7.51
N ALA A 230 24.52 -10.23 8.09
CA ALA A 230 23.56 -11.05 7.35
C ALA A 230 22.73 -10.19 6.39
N VAL A 231 22.16 -9.08 6.89
CA VAL A 231 21.36 -8.18 6.06
C VAL A 231 22.22 -7.50 4.99
N ALA A 232 23.42 -7.01 5.31
CA ALA A 232 24.29 -6.40 4.31
C ALA A 232 24.71 -7.37 3.20
N VAL A 233 24.94 -8.66 3.49
CA VAL A 233 25.23 -9.64 2.44
C VAL A 233 24.04 -9.78 1.49
N HIS A 234 22.81 -9.81 2.02
CA HIS A 234 21.58 -9.84 1.22
C HIS A 234 21.45 -8.60 0.34
N GLU A 235 21.52 -7.41 0.93
CA GLU A 235 21.34 -6.15 0.20
C GLU A 235 22.41 -5.93 -0.86
N PHE A 236 23.66 -6.30 -0.59
CA PHE A 236 24.69 -6.23 -1.62
C PHE A 236 24.49 -7.25 -2.74
N GLY A 237 23.74 -8.32 -2.51
CA GLY A 237 23.26 -9.19 -3.58
C GLY A 237 22.33 -8.45 -4.55
N HIS A 238 21.40 -7.63 -4.04
CA HIS A 238 20.58 -6.74 -4.87
C HIS A 238 21.42 -5.68 -5.58
N ALA A 239 22.34 -5.03 -4.86
CA ALA A 239 23.23 -4.02 -5.42
C ALA A 239 24.11 -4.55 -6.57
N ILE A 240 24.31 -5.86 -6.66
CA ILE A 240 25.01 -6.51 -7.78
C ILE A 240 24.07 -7.24 -8.74
N GLY A 241 22.75 -7.19 -8.60
CA GLY A 241 21.82 -7.69 -9.62
C GLY A 241 21.02 -8.94 -9.29
N LEU A 242 21.14 -9.49 -8.08
CA LEU A 242 20.42 -10.69 -7.68
C LEU A 242 19.03 -10.32 -7.15
N SER A 243 17.99 -10.98 -7.65
CA SER A 243 16.61 -10.85 -7.11
C SER A 243 16.37 -11.81 -5.95
N HIS A 244 15.25 -11.64 -5.24
CA HIS A 244 14.79 -12.63 -4.26
C HIS A 244 14.62 -14.03 -4.87
N VAL A 245 14.77 -15.05 -4.02
CA VAL A 245 14.44 -16.46 -4.31
C VAL A 245 13.72 -17.11 -3.15
N ALA A 246 12.88 -18.09 -3.47
CA ALA A 246 12.09 -18.86 -2.50
C ALA A 246 12.92 -19.90 -1.72
N ALA A 247 14.20 -20.05 -2.02
CA ALA A 247 14.99 -21.16 -1.49
C ALA A 247 15.37 -20.96 -0.02
N ALA A 248 15.10 -21.97 0.81
CA ALA A 248 15.11 -21.87 2.27
C ALA A 248 16.48 -21.51 2.89
N HIS A 249 17.59 -21.79 2.20
CA HIS A 249 18.95 -21.56 2.70
C HIS A 249 19.72 -20.50 1.91
N SER A 250 19.05 -19.82 0.99
CA SER A 250 19.62 -18.74 0.20
C SER A 250 19.72 -17.48 1.05
N ILE A 251 20.84 -16.75 0.95
CA ILE A 251 20.94 -15.43 1.58
C ILE A 251 19.99 -14.44 0.92
N MET A 252 19.69 -14.62 -0.37
CA MET A 252 18.73 -13.82 -1.14
C MET A 252 17.26 -14.21 -0.88
N ARG A 253 16.96 -14.96 0.19
CA ARG A 253 15.58 -15.16 0.64
C ARG A 253 15.11 -13.88 1.32
N PRO A 254 13.89 -13.36 1.03
CA PRO A 254 13.45 -12.06 1.51
C PRO A 254 13.35 -11.95 3.03
N TYR A 255 12.94 -13.04 3.69
CA TYR A 255 12.76 -13.09 5.13
C TYR A 255 14.09 -13.25 5.86
N TYR A 256 14.31 -12.46 6.90
CA TYR A 256 15.47 -12.54 7.76
C TYR A 256 15.52 -13.90 8.47
N GLN A 257 16.70 -14.53 8.43
CA GLN A 257 16.93 -15.89 8.94
C GLN A 257 17.78 -15.91 10.23
N GLY A 258 18.08 -14.74 10.78
CA GLY A 258 18.99 -14.62 11.91
C GLY A 258 20.46 -14.40 11.51
N PRO A 259 21.36 -14.34 12.50
CA PRO A 259 22.79 -14.16 12.27
C PRO A 259 23.41 -15.33 11.50
N VAL A 260 24.27 -15.02 10.54
CA VAL A 260 24.95 -16.03 9.70
C VAL A 260 26.34 -16.44 10.22
N GLY A 261 26.68 -16.03 11.44
CA GLY A 261 27.92 -16.39 12.12
C GLY A 261 29.10 -15.47 11.80
N ASP A 262 30.30 -16.04 11.72
CA ASP A 262 31.54 -15.28 11.57
C ASP A 262 31.76 -14.81 10.10
N PRO A 263 31.87 -13.50 9.81
CA PRO A 263 32.08 -12.97 8.47
C PRO A 263 33.28 -13.57 7.72
N LEU A 264 34.33 -13.97 8.45
CA LEU A 264 35.53 -14.57 7.85
C LEU A 264 35.32 -16.03 7.41
N ARG A 265 34.32 -16.70 7.97
CA ARG A 265 34.02 -18.12 7.72
C ARG A 265 32.73 -18.31 6.93
N TYR A 266 31.89 -17.26 6.84
CA TYR A 266 30.66 -17.31 6.10
C TYR A 266 30.90 -17.64 4.63
N ARG A 267 30.06 -18.51 4.08
CA ARG A 267 30.09 -18.95 2.69
C ARG A 267 28.68 -18.89 2.14
N LEU A 268 28.56 -18.34 0.93
CA LEU A 268 27.32 -18.33 0.18
C LEU A 268 26.83 -19.77 -0.08
N SER A 269 25.51 -19.92 -0.09
CA SER A 269 24.87 -21.16 -0.51
C SER A 269 25.27 -21.53 -1.95
N TYR A 270 25.05 -22.78 -2.34
CA TYR A 270 25.26 -23.18 -3.74
C TYR A 270 24.38 -22.37 -4.70
N GLU A 271 23.14 -22.11 -4.32
CA GLU A 271 22.16 -21.39 -5.14
C GLU A 271 22.59 -19.94 -5.39
N ASP A 272 23.05 -19.23 -4.35
CA ASP A 272 23.54 -17.86 -4.48
C ASP A 272 24.79 -17.77 -5.37
N ARG A 273 25.72 -18.73 -5.21
CA ARG A 273 26.94 -18.80 -6.03
C ARG A 273 26.64 -18.99 -7.51
N VAL A 274 25.76 -19.94 -7.84
CA VAL A 274 25.39 -20.20 -9.24
C VAL A 274 24.76 -18.96 -9.87
N ARG A 275 23.88 -18.26 -9.14
CA ARG A 275 23.20 -17.07 -9.65
C ARG A 275 24.14 -15.90 -9.88
N VAL A 276 25.09 -15.65 -8.97
CA VAL A 276 26.10 -14.60 -9.20
C VAL A 276 27.06 -14.95 -10.33
N TRP A 277 27.40 -16.24 -10.50
CA TRP A 277 28.21 -16.70 -11.64
C TRP A 277 27.49 -16.55 -12.98
N GLN A 278 26.18 -16.72 -13.03
CA GLN A 278 25.39 -16.46 -14.24
C GLN A 278 25.46 -14.99 -14.68
N LEU A 279 25.60 -14.06 -13.73
CA LEU A 279 25.72 -12.62 -14.04
C LEU A 279 27.15 -12.21 -14.40
N TYR A 280 28.12 -12.70 -13.64
CA TYR A 280 29.47 -12.15 -13.65
C TYR A 280 30.56 -13.14 -14.07
N GLY A 281 30.25 -14.42 -14.19
CA GLY A 281 31.23 -15.50 -14.35
C GLY A 281 31.89 -15.91 -13.03
N VAL A 282 32.79 -16.88 -13.11
CA VAL A 282 33.56 -17.39 -11.98
C VAL A 282 34.88 -16.62 -11.88
N ARG A 283 35.32 -16.31 -10.66
CA ARG A 283 36.66 -15.76 -10.44
C ARG A 283 37.72 -16.83 -10.76
N GLU A 284 38.72 -16.52 -11.57
CA GLU A 284 39.76 -17.48 -12.01
C GLU A 284 40.46 -18.24 -10.87
N SER A 285 40.51 -17.66 -9.66
CA SER A 285 41.05 -18.31 -8.46
C SER A 285 40.16 -19.42 -7.86
N VAL A 286 38.95 -19.64 -8.39
CA VAL A 286 37.94 -20.57 -7.86
C VAL A 286 37.63 -21.70 -8.85
N SER A 287 38.27 -21.73 -10.02
CA SER A 287 37.99 -22.71 -11.08
C SER A 287 38.43 -24.15 -10.72
N PRO A 288 37.51 -25.14 -10.72
CA PRO A 288 37.86 -26.54 -10.90
C PRO A 288 37.86 -26.83 -12.42
N THR A 289 39.04 -26.71 -13.04
CA THR A 289 39.47 -27.35 -14.31
C THR A 289 38.50 -27.48 -15.51
N ALA A 290 38.83 -26.73 -16.58
CA ALA A 290 39.08 -27.16 -17.98
C ALA A 290 37.94 -27.61 -18.95
N GLN A 291 37.88 -26.87 -20.09
CA GLN A 291 37.50 -27.24 -21.49
C GLN A 291 36.01 -27.62 -21.75
N THR A 292 35.31 -27.26 -22.85
CA THR A 292 35.65 -26.87 -24.23
C THR A 292 34.42 -26.27 -24.96
N GLU A 293 34.68 -25.46 -26.00
CA GLU A 293 33.86 -25.15 -27.20
C GLU A 293 32.68 -24.13 -27.18
N GLU A 294 32.93 -22.98 -27.84
CA GLU A 294 31.99 -22.12 -28.62
C GLU A 294 31.43 -22.90 -29.85
N PRO A 295 30.24 -22.60 -30.46
CA PRO A 295 29.91 -21.33 -31.17
C PRO A 295 28.36 -21.08 -31.32
N PRO A 296 27.77 -20.28 -32.26
CA PRO A 296 28.19 -19.06 -32.99
C PRO A 296 27.24 -17.84 -32.80
N LEU A 297 27.75 -16.64 -33.14
CA LEU A 297 27.01 -15.38 -33.30
C LEU A 297 26.12 -15.35 -34.56
N LEU A 298 24.96 -14.67 -34.49
CA LEU A 298 24.13 -14.29 -35.65
C LEU A 298 23.50 -12.87 -35.47
N PRO A 299 23.13 -12.19 -36.57
CA PRO A 299 23.35 -10.76 -36.79
C PRO A 299 22.18 -9.84 -36.39
N GLU A 300 22.49 -8.57 -36.11
CA GLU A 300 21.52 -7.49 -35.91
C GLU A 300 20.94 -6.97 -37.24
N PRO A 301 19.63 -6.65 -37.31
CA PRO A 301 19.04 -5.89 -38.41
C PRO A 301 18.76 -4.41 -38.03
N PRO A 302 18.61 -3.51 -39.03
CA PRO A 302 18.68 -2.06 -38.83
C PRO A 302 17.36 -1.39 -38.45
N ASP A 303 17.52 -0.13 -38.02
CA ASP A 303 16.54 0.88 -37.58
C ASP A 303 15.28 1.05 -38.45
N ASP A 304 14.18 1.44 -37.77
CA ASP A 304 13.34 2.61 -38.08
C ASP A 304 11.92 2.42 -37.50
N ARG A 305 11.38 3.43 -36.77
CA ARG A 305 10.00 3.97 -36.92
C ARG A 305 9.58 5.00 -35.85
N PRO A 306 8.54 5.83 -36.12
CA PRO A 306 8.53 7.26 -35.86
C PRO A 306 7.68 7.68 -34.65
N SER A 307 7.83 8.94 -34.27
CA SER A 307 7.03 9.66 -33.28
C SER A 307 5.59 9.90 -33.74
N ILE A 308 4.62 9.57 -32.87
CA ILE A 308 3.17 9.84 -33.06
C ILE A 308 2.76 11.00 -32.13
N PRO A 309 1.96 12.00 -32.60
CA PRO A 309 1.54 13.16 -31.80
C PRO A 309 0.31 12.88 -30.90
N PRO A 310 0.05 13.70 -29.85
CA PRO A 310 -1.03 13.49 -28.88
C PRO A 310 -2.43 13.90 -29.42
N ARG A 311 -3.47 13.19 -28.95
CA ARG A 311 -4.90 13.35 -29.37
C ARG A 311 -5.64 14.35 -28.48
N LYS A 312 -6.56 15.14 -29.07
CA LYS A 312 -7.22 16.33 -28.49
C LYS A 312 -8.50 16.10 -27.64
N ASP A 313 -8.99 14.87 -27.46
CA ASP A 313 -10.37 14.63 -26.97
C ASP A 313 -10.47 14.02 -25.54
N VAL A 314 -9.59 14.39 -24.62
CA VAL A 314 -9.56 13.85 -23.25
C VAL A 314 -10.16 14.86 -22.25
N PRO A 315 -11.22 14.52 -21.49
CA PRO A 315 -11.83 15.44 -20.54
C PRO A 315 -10.87 15.78 -19.39
N HIS A 316 -10.94 17.03 -18.90
CA HIS A 316 -10.08 17.51 -17.83
C HIS A 316 -10.76 17.35 -16.46
N ARG A 317 -10.08 16.70 -15.51
CA ARG A 317 -10.65 16.33 -14.20
C ARG A 317 -11.12 17.51 -13.35
N CYS A 318 -10.47 18.67 -13.48
CA CYS A 318 -10.74 19.84 -12.63
C CYS A 318 -11.89 20.72 -13.11
N SER A 319 -12.38 20.52 -14.34
CA SER A 319 -13.37 21.40 -14.98
C SER A 319 -14.59 20.65 -15.53
N THR A 320 -14.78 19.39 -15.10
CA THR A 320 -15.88 18.54 -15.57
C THR A 320 -16.82 18.18 -14.41
N HIS A 321 -18.09 18.01 -14.73
CA HIS A 321 -19.02 17.24 -13.90
C HIS A 321 -18.94 15.75 -14.28
N PHE A 322 -19.51 14.88 -13.46
CA PHE A 322 -19.46 13.42 -13.63
C PHE A 322 -20.82 12.86 -13.99
N ASP A 323 -20.82 11.84 -14.84
CA ASP A 323 -22.05 11.15 -15.28
C ASP A 323 -22.46 10.09 -14.25
N ALA A 324 -21.51 9.52 -13.50
CA ALA A 324 -21.75 8.64 -12.38
C ALA A 324 -20.57 8.70 -11.39
N VAL A 325 -20.85 8.56 -10.11
CA VAL A 325 -19.87 8.47 -9.03
C VAL A 325 -20.24 7.31 -8.10
N ALA A 326 -19.37 6.32 -8.00
CA ALA A 326 -19.65 5.09 -7.26
C ALA A 326 -18.50 4.67 -6.37
N GLN A 327 -18.84 4.18 -5.16
CA GLN A 327 -17.91 3.38 -4.39
C GLN A 327 -17.99 1.93 -4.88
N ILE A 328 -16.84 1.40 -5.29
CA ILE A 328 -16.73 0.01 -5.74
C ILE A 328 -15.53 -0.63 -5.02
N ARG A 329 -15.81 -1.65 -4.20
CA ARG A 329 -14.97 -2.32 -3.17
C ARG A 329 -14.01 -1.39 -2.41
N GLY A 330 -14.52 -0.22 -2.08
CA GLY A 330 -13.86 0.79 -1.24
C GLY A 330 -13.05 1.84 -2.00
N GLU A 331 -12.99 1.77 -3.33
CA GLU A 331 -12.43 2.85 -4.15
C GLU A 331 -13.55 3.72 -4.72
N ALA A 332 -13.28 5.02 -4.92
CA ALA A 332 -14.25 5.91 -5.57
C ALA A 332 -13.96 5.97 -7.06
N PHE A 333 -14.99 5.81 -7.88
CA PHE A 333 -14.92 5.93 -9.33
C PHE A 333 -15.74 7.13 -9.78
N PHE A 334 -15.14 7.99 -10.61
CA PHE A 334 -15.75 9.17 -11.18
C PHE A 334 -15.80 9.01 -12.70
N PHE A 335 -16.98 8.70 -13.25
CA PHE A 335 -17.17 8.42 -14.67
C PHE A 335 -17.53 9.69 -15.45
N LYS A 336 -16.92 9.88 -16.62
CA LYS A 336 -17.26 10.95 -17.56
C LYS A 336 -17.09 10.50 -19.00
N GLY A 337 -18.18 10.45 -19.74
CA GLY A 337 -18.20 9.90 -21.08
C GLY A 337 -17.62 8.48 -21.09
N LYS A 338 -16.77 8.19 -22.07
CA LYS A 338 -16.06 6.91 -22.17
C LYS A 338 -14.88 6.77 -21.19
N TYR A 339 -14.72 7.73 -20.28
CA TYR A 339 -13.58 7.86 -19.39
C TYR A 339 -13.96 7.75 -17.91
N PHE A 340 -12.99 7.47 -17.05
CA PHE A 340 -13.18 7.61 -15.60
C PHE A 340 -11.87 7.92 -14.87
N TRP A 341 -12.00 8.49 -13.67
CA TRP A 341 -10.94 8.60 -12.67
C TRP A 341 -11.27 7.73 -11.48
N ARG A 342 -10.24 7.36 -10.72
CA ARG A 342 -10.40 6.55 -9.52
C ARG A 342 -9.52 7.06 -8.39
N LEU A 343 -10.04 6.96 -7.17
CA LEU A 343 -9.31 7.24 -5.95
C LEU A 343 -9.26 5.99 -5.06
N THR A 344 -8.14 5.81 -4.37
CA THR A 344 -8.01 4.79 -3.33
C THR A 344 -8.91 5.09 -2.12
N ARG A 345 -9.00 4.14 -1.17
CA ARG A 345 -9.73 4.32 0.10
C ARG A 345 -9.29 5.55 0.89
N ASP A 346 -8.01 5.91 0.80
CA ASP A 346 -7.42 7.07 1.46
C ASP A 346 -7.63 8.38 0.68
N ARG A 347 -8.44 8.34 -0.39
CA ARG A 347 -8.73 9.46 -1.32
C ARG A 347 -7.51 9.92 -2.13
N HIS A 348 -6.54 9.03 -2.34
CA HIS A 348 -5.45 9.31 -3.27
C HIS A 348 -5.88 9.03 -4.72
N LEU A 349 -5.83 10.06 -5.56
CA LEU A 349 -6.13 9.94 -6.99
C LEU A 349 -5.06 9.07 -7.66
N VAL A 350 -5.47 7.95 -8.26
CA VAL A 350 -4.51 6.95 -8.73
C VAL A 350 -3.78 7.41 -10.00
N SER A 351 -4.43 8.20 -10.86
CA SER A 351 -3.82 8.84 -12.03
C SER A 351 -4.46 10.20 -12.31
N LEU A 352 -3.62 11.17 -12.69
CA LEU A 352 -4.10 12.47 -13.17
C LEU A 352 -4.80 12.38 -14.54
N GLN A 353 -4.44 11.39 -15.35
CA GLN A 353 -5.04 11.11 -16.65
C GLN A 353 -6.18 10.10 -16.53
N PRO A 354 -7.31 10.31 -17.21
CA PRO A 354 -8.44 9.39 -17.14
C PRO A 354 -8.17 8.06 -17.85
N ALA A 355 -8.75 7.01 -17.29
CA ALA A 355 -8.92 5.69 -17.87
C ALA A 355 -9.95 5.66 -18.99
N GLN A 356 -9.90 4.66 -19.90
CA GLN A 356 -11.04 4.35 -20.79
C GLN A 356 -11.89 3.22 -20.22
N MET A 357 -13.20 3.45 -20.11
CA MET A 357 -14.17 2.54 -19.50
C MET A 357 -14.17 1.15 -20.16
N HIS A 358 -14.21 1.05 -21.49
CA HIS A 358 -14.25 -0.24 -22.22
C HIS A 358 -12.94 -1.05 -22.14
N ARG A 359 -11.83 -0.43 -21.75
CA ARG A 359 -10.57 -1.15 -21.51
C ARG A 359 -10.56 -1.83 -20.14
N PHE A 360 -11.26 -1.22 -19.19
CA PHE A 360 -11.37 -1.75 -17.84
C PHE A 360 -12.55 -2.72 -17.69
N TRP A 361 -13.76 -2.29 -18.04
CA TRP A 361 -14.99 -3.06 -17.92
C TRP A 361 -15.24 -3.89 -19.18
N ARG A 362 -14.83 -5.17 -19.14
CA ARG A 362 -14.91 -6.08 -20.28
C ARG A 362 -16.34 -6.54 -20.53
N GLY A 363 -16.76 -6.45 -21.78
CA GLY A 363 -18.09 -6.87 -22.22
C GLY A 363 -19.13 -5.73 -22.26
N LEU A 364 -18.75 -4.50 -21.90
CA LEU A 364 -19.53 -3.33 -22.31
C LEU A 364 -19.46 -3.17 -23.84
N PRO A 365 -20.56 -2.75 -24.48
CA PRO A 365 -20.52 -2.45 -25.91
C PRO A 365 -19.52 -1.33 -26.23
N LEU A 366 -18.70 -1.50 -27.27
CA LEU A 366 -17.66 -0.51 -27.64
C LEU A 366 -18.23 0.86 -28.05
N HIS A 367 -19.53 0.92 -28.37
CA HIS A 367 -20.23 2.15 -28.71
C HIS A 367 -20.83 2.87 -27.49
N LEU A 368 -20.77 2.26 -26.30
CA LEU A 368 -21.28 2.86 -25.07
C LEU A 368 -20.31 3.94 -24.60
N ASP A 369 -20.76 5.19 -24.69
CA ASP A 369 -19.95 6.39 -24.55
C ASP A 369 -20.20 7.14 -23.24
N SER A 370 -21.10 6.67 -22.37
CA SER A 370 -21.27 7.06 -20.96
C SER A 370 -22.16 6.06 -20.21
N VAL A 371 -22.27 6.25 -18.89
CA VAL A 371 -23.15 5.51 -17.97
C VAL A 371 -24.01 6.51 -17.21
N ASP A 372 -25.20 6.10 -16.77
CA ASP A 372 -26.12 6.99 -16.06
C ASP A 372 -26.03 6.83 -14.53
N ALA A 373 -25.79 5.62 -14.04
CA ALA A 373 -25.55 5.37 -12.62
C ALA A 373 -24.79 4.04 -12.42
N VAL A 374 -24.01 3.95 -11.35
CA VAL A 374 -23.28 2.73 -10.98
C VAL A 374 -23.36 2.51 -9.48
N TYR A 375 -23.67 1.29 -9.03
CA TYR A 375 -23.60 0.94 -7.61
C TYR A 375 -23.10 -0.48 -7.39
N GLU A 376 -22.53 -0.73 -6.21
CA GLU A 376 -22.18 -2.06 -5.73
C GLU A 376 -23.28 -2.59 -4.79
N ARG A 377 -23.76 -3.80 -5.06
CA ARG A 377 -24.75 -4.48 -4.19
C ARG A 377 -24.09 -4.99 -2.92
N ALA A 378 -24.68 -4.65 -1.78
CA ALA A 378 -24.18 -5.09 -0.48
C ALA A 378 -24.25 -6.62 -0.27
N SER A 379 -25.20 -7.30 -0.94
CA SER A 379 -25.45 -8.73 -0.72
C SER A 379 -24.44 -9.67 -1.36
N ASP A 380 -23.95 -9.34 -2.57
CA ASP A 380 -23.06 -10.22 -3.33
C ASP A 380 -21.87 -9.51 -4.00
N HIS A 381 -21.65 -8.24 -3.69
CA HIS A 381 -20.54 -7.41 -4.22
C HIS A 381 -20.47 -7.34 -5.75
N LYS A 382 -21.59 -7.64 -6.43
CA LYS A 382 -21.71 -7.41 -7.86
C LYS A 382 -22.02 -5.95 -8.14
N ILE A 383 -21.53 -5.49 -9.27
CA ILE A 383 -21.52 -4.08 -9.64
C ILE A 383 -22.53 -3.90 -10.76
N VAL A 384 -23.45 -2.97 -10.59
CA VAL A 384 -24.57 -2.78 -11.50
C VAL A 384 -24.38 -1.46 -12.23
N PHE A 385 -24.29 -1.53 -13.55
CA PHE A 385 -24.16 -0.38 -14.45
C PHE A 385 -25.50 -0.12 -15.11
N PHE A 386 -25.99 1.12 -15.07
CA PHE A 386 -27.20 1.54 -15.75
C PHE A 386 -26.87 2.44 -16.95
N LYS A 387 -27.54 2.19 -18.08
CA LYS A 387 -27.56 3.10 -19.23
C LYS A 387 -28.89 2.99 -19.97
N GLY A 388 -29.66 4.07 -19.96
CA GLY A 388 -31.01 4.12 -20.53
C GLY A 388 -31.89 2.99 -19.98
N ASP A 389 -32.53 2.24 -20.86
CA ASP A 389 -33.43 1.14 -20.47
C ASP A 389 -32.73 -0.16 -20.10
N ARG A 390 -31.40 -0.16 -20.01
CA ARG A 390 -30.61 -1.38 -19.81
C ARG A 390 -29.68 -1.27 -18.61
N TYR A 391 -29.44 -2.43 -18.03
CA TYR A 391 -28.42 -2.60 -17.01
C TYR A 391 -27.52 -3.80 -17.29
N TRP A 392 -26.30 -3.71 -16.80
CA TRP A 392 -25.29 -4.76 -16.85
C TRP A 392 -24.88 -5.10 -15.42
N VAL A 393 -24.71 -6.38 -15.13
CA VAL A 393 -24.14 -6.82 -13.86
C VAL A 393 -22.75 -7.35 -14.11
N PHE A 394 -21.81 -6.81 -13.36
CA PHE A 394 -20.42 -7.20 -13.39
C PHE A 394 -20.10 -8.07 -12.19
N LYS A 395 -19.41 -9.17 -12.48
CA LYS A 395 -18.59 -9.86 -11.50
C LYS A 395 -17.15 -9.45 -11.78
N ASP A 396 -16.55 -8.75 -10.82
CA ASP A 396 -15.23 -8.15 -10.99
C ASP A 396 -15.26 -7.11 -12.12
N ASN A 397 -14.46 -7.28 -13.17
CA ASN A 397 -14.44 -6.40 -14.34
C ASN A 397 -15.05 -7.04 -15.59
N ASN A 398 -15.69 -8.21 -15.47
CA ASN A 398 -16.33 -8.89 -16.60
C ASN A 398 -17.85 -8.85 -16.44
N VAL A 399 -18.54 -8.53 -17.53
CA VAL A 399 -19.99 -8.64 -17.58
C VAL A 399 -20.40 -10.10 -17.38
N GLU A 400 -21.41 -10.34 -16.55
CA GLU A 400 -22.00 -11.67 -16.37
C GLU A 400 -22.76 -12.09 -17.64
N GLU A 401 -22.89 -13.40 -17.83
CA GLU A 401 -23.65 -13.94 -18.95
C GLU A 401 -25.14 -13.57 -18.87
N GLY A 402 -25.74 -13.26 -20.03
CA GLY A 402 -27.17 -12.91 -20.12
C GLY A 402 -27.49 -11.44 -19.87
N TYR A 403 -26.49 -10.56 -19.85
CA TYR A 403 -26.62 -9.10 -19.82
C TYR A 403 -26.22 -8.47 -21.17
N PRO A 404 -26.76 -7.28 -21.53
CA PRO A 404 -27.64 -6.43 -20.73
C PRO A 404 -29.08 -6.93 -20.59
N ARG A 405 -29.72 -6.55 -19.49
CA ARG A 405 -31.13 -6.80 -19.18
C ARG A 405 -31.92 -5.50 -19.02
N PRO A 406 -33.26 -5.53 -19.13
CA PRO A 406 -34.06 -4.31 -19.04
C PRO A 406 -34.20 -3.82 -17.58
N VAL A 407 -34.16 -2.51 -17.36
CA VAL A 407 -34.31 -1.92 -16.00
C VAL A 407 -35.66 -2.23 -15.35
N SER A 408 -36.65 -2.68 -16.13
CA SER A 408 -37.92 -3.21 -15.64
C SER A 408 -37.76 -4.39 -14.69
N ASP A 409 -36.63 -5.11 -14.71
CA ASP A 409 -36.32 -6.17 -13.74
C ASP A 409 -36.27 -5.64 -12.29
N PHE A 410 -35.96 -4.35 -12.10
CA PHE A 410 -36.01 -3.64 -10.82
C PHE A 410 -37.37 -2.97 -10.55
N SER A 411 -38.35 -3.11 -11.45
CA SER A 411 -39.59 -2.32 -11.44
C SER A 411 -39.35 -0.80 -11.58
N LEU A 412 -38.24 -0.41 -12.23
CA LEU A 412 -37.92 0.99 -12.54
C LEU A 412 -38.60 1.44 -13.84
N PRO A 413 -38.93 2.74 -13.97
CA PRO A 413 -39.48 3.29 -15.21
C PRO A 413 -38.44 3.30 -16.35
N PRO A 414 -38.87 3.33 -17.62
CA PRO A 414 -37.96 3.50 -18.74
C PRO A 414 -37.26 4.87 -18.70
N GLY A 415 -36.14 4.98 -19.41
CA GLY A 415 -35.34 6.17 -19.59
C GLY A 415 -34.22 6.35 -18.56
N GLY A 416 -33.69 5.27 -17.99
CA GLY A 416 -32.56 5.33 -17.05
C GLY A 416 -32.90 5.87 -15.67
N ILE A 417 -31.87 6.05 -14.86
CA ILE A 417 -31.87 6.63 -13.52
C ILE A 417 -30.68 7.59 -13.40
N ASP A 418 -30.78 8.57 -12.52
CA ASP A 418 -29.75 9.60 -12.35
C ASP A 418 -28.72 9.21 -11.29
N ALA A 419 -29.14 8.47 -10.25
CA ALA A 419 -28.23 8.07 -9.18
C ALA A 419 -28.62 6.72 -8.60
N ALA A 420 -27.63 5.98 -8.09
CA ALA A 420 -27.87 4.72 -7.40
C ALA A 420 -26.85 4.50 -6.28
N PHE A 421 -27.31 4.19 -5.07
CA PHE A 421 -26.40 3.74 -4.01
C PHE A 421 -27.07 2.84 -2.98
N SER A 422 -26.25 2.02 -2.31
CA SER A 422 -26.68 1.21 -1.17
C SER A 422 -26.41 1.94 0.14
N TRP A 423 -27.45 2.11 0.95
CA TRP A 423 -27.35 2.79 2.24
C TRP A 423 -27.17 1.77 3.37
N ALA A 424 -26.03 1.86 4.06
CA ALA A 424 -25.64 0.87 5.08
C ALA A 424 -26.57 0.85 6.31
N TYR A 425 -27.18 1.98 6.66
CA TYR A 425 -28.06 2.08 7.84
C TYR A 425 -29.22 1.09 7.81
N ASN A 426 -29.80 0.82 6.63
CA ASN A 426 -30.95 -0.07 6.48
C ASN A 426 -30.74 -1.17 5.43
N ASP A 427 -29.54 -1.29 4.88
CA ASP A 427 -29.17 -2.28 3.86
C ASP A 427 -30.13 -2.27 2.65
N ARG A 428 -30.57 -1.06 2.26
CA ARG A 428 -31.43 -0.84 1.10
C ARG A 428 -30.68 -0.09 0.01
N THR A 429 -31.01 -0.41 -1.23
CA THR A 429 -30.54 0.34 -2.40
C THR A 429 -31.55 1.40 -2.76
N TYR A 430 -31.05 2.60 -3.03
CA TYR A 430 -31.82 3.75 -3.42
C TYR A 430 -31.51 4.12 -4.86
N PHE A 431 -32.54 4.21 -5.69
CA PHE A 431 -32.45 4.72 -7.06
C PHE A 431 -33.11 6.09 -7.12
N PHE A 432 -32.54 7.02 -7.87
CA PHE A 432 -33.06 8.37 -8.05
C PHE A 432 -33.31 8.65 -9.51
N LYS A 433 -34.39 9.37 -9.78
CA LYS A 433 -34.70 9.89 -11.10
C LYS A 433 -35.54 11.15 -10.95
N ASP A 434 -35.08 12.24 -11.54
CA ASP A 434 -35.67 13.56 -11.42
C ASP A 434 -35.87 13.97 -9.93
N GLN A 435 -37.13 14.08 -9.50
CA GLN A 435 -37.55 14.42 -8.13
C GLN A 435 -38.09 13.20 -7.38
N LEU A 436 -37.88 12.00 -7.91
CA LEU A 436 -38.40 10.75 -7.38
C LEU A 436 -37.26 9.84 -6.93
N TYR A 437 -37.53 9.03 -5.92
CA TYR A 437 -36.63 7.96 -5.52
C TYR A 437 -37.38 6.67 -5.24
N TRP A 438 -36.65 5.57 -5.37
CA TRP A 438 -37.11 4.20 -5.18
C TRP A 438 -36.23 3.54 -4.12
N ARG A 439 -36.82 2.65 -3.32
CA ARG A 439 -36.08 1.85 -2.35
C ARG A 439 -36.24 0.37 -2.66
N TYR A 440 -35.12 -0.28 -2.89
CA TYR A 440 -35.02 -1.65 -3.37
C TYR A 440 -34.31 -2.53 -2.35
N ASP A 441 -34.82 -3.75 -2.21
CA ASP A 441 -34.24 -4.80 -1.38
C ASP A 441 -33.45 -5.76 -2.28
N ASP A 442 -32.12 -5.70 -2.23
CA ASP A 442 -31.27 -6.59 -3.03
C ASP A 442 -31.30 -8.05 -2.57
N HIS A 443 -31.69 -8.34 -1.33
CA HIS A 443 -31.80 -9.71 -0.80
C HIS A 443 -33.05 -10.39 -1.34
N THR A 444 -34.19 -9.71 -1.26
CA THR A 444 -35.46 -10.23 -1.78
C THR A 444 -35.67 -9.95 -3.27
N ARG A 445 -34.81 -9.11 -3.85
CA ARG A 445 -34.85 -8.62 -5.24
C ARG A 445 -36.18 -7.98 -5.60
N ARG A 446 -36.71 -7.15 -4.70
CA ARG A 446 -38.02 -6.50 -4.85
C ARG A 446 -37.96 -5.04 -4.47
N MET A 447 -38.75 -4.25 -5.17
CA MET A 447 -39.05 -2.87 -4.78
C MET A 447 -39.87 -2.89 -3.49
N ASP A 448 -39.49 -2.07 -2.50
CA ASP A 448 -40.27 -1.93 -1.27
C ASP A 448 -41.65 -1.31 -1.59
N PRO A 449 -42.72 -1.67 -0.86
CA PRO A 449 -44.03 -1.07 -1.04
C PRO A 449 -44.01 0.45 -0.76
N GLY A 450 -44.79 1.21 -1.54
CA GLY A 450 -44.94 2.66 -1.36
C GLY A 450 -43.95 3.52 -2.14
N TYR A 451 -43.14 2.91 -3.02
CA TYR A 451 -42.21 3.61 -3.92
C TYR A 451 -42.70 3.62 -5.39
N PRO A 452 -42.38 4.67 -6.18
CA PRO A 452 -41.52 5.80 -5.85
C PRO A 452 -42.11 6.79 -4.84
N ALA A 453 -41.24 7.51 -4.14
CA ALA A 453 -41.57 8.62 -3.26
C ALA A 453 -40.89 9.92 -3.74
N GLN A 454 -41.40 11.08 -3.30
CA GLN A 454 -40.82 12.37 -3.65
C GLN A 454 -39.54 12.65 -2.85
N SER A 455 -38.50 13.13 -3.53
CA SER A 455 -37.26 13.69 -2.97
C SER A 455 -37.54 15.08 -2.36
N PRO A 456 -36.89 15.51 -1.25
CA PRO A 456 -35.70 14.92 -0.63
C PRO A 456 -35.96 14.17 0.68
N LEU A 457 -35.37 12.97 0.77
CA LEU A 457 -35.29 12.18 2.01
C LEU A 457 -34.27 12.79 3.00
N TRP A 458 -33.22 13.44 2.48
CA TRP A 458 -32.18 14.10 3.27
C TRP A 458 -32.29 15.61 3.20
N ARG A 459 -32.45 16.25 4.35
CA ARG A 459 -32.54 17.70 4.46
C ARG A 459 -31.19 18.34 4.07
N GLY A 460 -31.23 19.38 3.25
CA GLY A 460 -30.02 20.08 2.80
C GLY A 460 -29.34 19.48 1.57
N VAL A 461 -29.75 18.29 1.12
CA VAL A 461 -29.31 17.69 -0.15
C VAL A 461 -30.19 18.22 -1.30
N PRO A 462 -29.65 18.52 -2.48
CA PRO A 462 -30.44 18.97 -3.62
C PRO A 462 -31.46 17.92 -4.07
N SER A 463 -32.59 18.38 -4.61
CA SER A 463 -33.67 17.47 -4.98
C SER A 463 -33.45 16.66 -6.26
N THR A 464 -32.55 17.13 -7.14
CA THR A 464 -31.98 16.38 -8.27
C THR A 464 -30.48 16.18 -8.04
N LEU A 465 -29.98 15.02 -8.45
CA LEU A 465 -28.62 14.56 -8.22
C LEU A 465 -28.00 14.07 -9.54
N ASP A 466 -26.68 14.21 -9.66
CA ASP A 466 -25.92 13.59 -10.75
C ASP A 466 -25.43 12.20 -10.35
N ASP A 467 -25.12 11.96 -9.07
CA ASP A 467 -25.03 10.62 -8.49
C ASP A 467 -25.01 10.68 -6.94
N ALA A 468 -24.95 9.53 -6.29
CA ALA A 468 -24.70 9.38 -4.87
C ALA A 468 -23.83 8.15 -4.59
N MET A 469 -23.00 8.19 -3.56
CA MET A 469 -22.25 7.02 -3.10
C MET A 469 -22.11 6.99 -1.59
N ARG A 470 -21.95 5.79 -1.03
CA ARG A 470 -21.45 5.62 0.34
C ARG A 470 -19.92 5.62 0.32
N TRP A 471 -19.26 6.22 1.31
CA TRP A 471 -17.81 6.16 1.43
C TRP A 471 -17.34 5.28 2.60
N SER A 472 -16.02 5.05 2.68
CA SER A 472 -15.39 4.17 3.68
C SER A 472 -15.50 4.69 5.11
N ASP A 473 -15.78 5.98 5.30
CA ASP A 473 -16.05 6.59 6.61
C ASP A 473 -17.51 6.37 7.08
N GLY A 474 -18.30 5.59 6.34
CA GLY A 474 -19.70 5.28 6.63
C GLY A 474 -20.69 6.35 6.16
N ALA A 475 -20.23 7.54 5.78
CA ALA A 475 -21.10 8.62 5.35
C ALA A 475 -21.60 8.43 3.90
N SER A 476 -22.75 9.02 3.60
CA SER A 476 -23.32 9.11 2.25
C SER A 476 -22.94 10.45 1.62
N TYR A 477 -22.48 10.41 0.38
CA TYR A 477 -22.01 11.54 -0.40
C TYR A 477 -22.90 11.69 -1.62
N PHE A 478 -23.46 12.88 -1.80
CA PHE A 478 -24.39 13.21 -2.89
C PHE A 478 -23.72 14.22 -3.80
N PHE A 479 -23.76 14.01 -5.13
CA PHE A 479 -23.04 14.81 -6.11
C PHE A 479 -24.00 15.56 -7.02
N ARG A 480 -23.67 16.81 -7.32
CA ARG A 480 -24.37 17.62 -8.33
C ARG A 480 -23.45 18.69 -8.89
N GLY A 481 -23.29 18.71 -10.21
CA GLY A 481 -22.38 19.60 -10.91
C GLY A 481 -20.94 19.38 -10.48
N GLN A 482 -20.33 20.43 -9.93
CA GLN A 482 -18.95 20.41 -9.42
C GLN A 482 -18.89 20.36 -7.89
N GLU A 483 -20.04 20.12 -7.25
CA GLU A 483 -20.22 20.16 -5.82
C GLU A 483 -20.69 18.81 -5.26
N TYR A 484 -20.46 18.61 -3.96
CA TYR A 484 -20.98 17.46 -3.25
C TYR A 484 -21.44 17.81 -1.82
N TRP A 485 -22.34 16.98 -1.28
CA TRP A 485 -22.88 17.05 0.07
C TRP A 485 -22.54 15.77 0.82
N LYS A 486 -22.23 15.86 2.11
CA LYS A 486 -22.00 14.71 2.99
C LYS A 486 -23.12 14.59 4.01
N VAL A 487 -23.64 13.39 4.20
CA VAL A 487 -24.58 13.02 5.25
C VAL A 487 -23.94 11.93 6.10
N LEU A 488 -23.85 12.12 7.41
CA LEU A 488 -23.28 11.12 8.32
C LEU A 488 -24.17 9.87 8.40
N ASP A 489 -23.59 8.73 8.74
CA ASP A 489 -24.36 7.47 8.78
C ASP A 489 -25.52 7.55 9.77
N GLY A 490 -26.69 7.05 9.38
CA GLY A 490 -27.94 7.14 10.14
C GLY A 490 -28.60 8.52 10.21
N GLU A 491 -27.93 9.59 9.77
CA GLU A 491 -28.51 10.93 9.74
C GLU A 491 -29.39 11.17 8.51
N LEU A 492 -30.36 12.08 8.65
CA LEU A 492 -31.27 12.51 7.57
C LEU A 492 -31.03 13.97 7.17
N GLU A 493 -29.86 14.53 7.50
CA GLU A 493 -29.51 15.92 7.21
C GLU A 493 -28.04 16.02 6.75
N ALA A 494 -27.78 16.92 5.80
CA ALA A 494 -26.44 17.23 5.35
C ALA A 494 -25.60 17.82 6.49
N ALA A 495 -24.37 17.34 6.62
CA ALA A 495 -23.42 17.82 7.61
C ALA A 495 -23.17 19.33 7.43
N PRO A 496 -22.84 20.07 8.51
CA PRO A 496 -22.50 21.48 8.41
C PRO A 496 -21.25 21.68 7.54
N GLY A 497 -21.26 22.76 6.76
CA GLY A 497 -20.15 23.12 5.87
C GLY A 497 -20.23 22.52 4.46
N TYR A 498 -21.36 21.96 4.05
CA TYR A 498 -21.60 21.49 2.68
C TYR A 498 -22.63 22.39 1.96
N PRO A 499 -22.55 22.56 0.62
CA PRO A 499 -21.70 21.83 -0.33
C PRO A 499 -20.20 22.16 -0.27
N GLN A 500 -19.39 21.25 -0.80
CA GLN A 500 -17.95 21.43 -1.02
C GLN A 500 -17.56 21.09 -2.46
N SER A 501 -16.38 21.53 -2.90
CA SER A 501 -15.90 21.32 -4.28
C SER A 501 -15.44 19.89 -4.51
N THR A 502 -16.04 19.20 -5.47
CA THR A 502 -15.61 17.85 -5.88
C THR A 502 -14.20 17.89 -6.47
N ALA A 503 -13.88 18.88 -7.30
CA ALA A 503 -12.57 19.00 -7.93
C ALA A 503 -11.42 19.16 -6.91
N ARG A 504 -11.64 20.02 -5.89
CA ARG A 504 -10.63 20.29 -4.86
C ARG A 504 -10.47 19.11 -3.92
N ASP A 505 -11.57 18.60 -3.39
CA ASP A 505 -11.54 17.66 -2.26
C ASP A 505 -11.39 16.20 -2.70
N TRP A 506 -11.78 15.86 -3.95
CA TRP A 506 -11.66 14.50 -4.50
C TRP A 506 -10.63 14.38 -5.64
N LEU A 507 -10.38 15.42 -6.43
CA LEU A 507 -9.61 15.28 -7.69
C LEU A 507 -8.26 15.98 -7.70
N VAL A 508 -7.78 16.40 -6.53
CA VAL A 508 -6.43 16.97 -6.32
C VAL A 508 -6.20 18.14 -7.29
N CYS A 509 -7.12 19.11 -7.27
CA CYS A 509 -7.06 20.33 -8.05
C CYS A 509 -6.78 21.52 -7.11
N GLY A 510 -5.85 22.40 -7.52
CA GLY A 510 -5.60 23.65 -6.82
C GLY A 510 -6.63 24.73 -7.16
N ASP A 511 -6.71 25.77 -6.34
CA ASP A 511 -7.73 26.82 -6.44
C ASP A 511 -7.78 27.50 -7.83
N SER A 512 -6.64 27.69 -8.49
CA SER A 512 -6.55 28.30 -9.84
C SER A 512 -7.02 27.39 -10.99
N GLN A 513 -7.15 26.09 -10.76
CA GLN A 513 -7.60 25.11 -11.77
C GLN A 513 -9.08 24.72 -11.59
N ALA A 514 -9.65 24.98 -10.42
CA ALA A 514 -11.06 24.72 -10.11
C ALA A 514 -11.98 25.86 -10.59
N ASP A 515 -11.47 27.10 -10.67
CA ASP A 515 -12.22 28.29 -11.12
C ASP A 515 -12.15 28.55 -12.65
N GLY A 516 -11.53 27.66 -13.42
CA GLY A 516 -11.29 27.87 -14.84
C GLY A 516 -12.36 27.27 -15.76
N SER A 517 -13.41 28.02 -16.07
CA SER A 517 -14.27 27.72 -17.23
C SER A 517 -14.70 28.97 -18.00
N GLU A 518 -14.78 28.78 -19.33
CA GLU A 518 -15.47 29.63 -20.33
C GLU A 518 -14.69 30.81 -20.93
N ALA A 519 -13.83 30.54 -21.92
CA ALA A 519 -13.79 31.27 -23.20
C ALA A 519 -12.70 30.71 -24.12
N ALA A 520 -13.05 29.79 -25.02
CA ALA A 520 -12.30 29.60 -26.27
C ALA A 520 -13.17 28.89 -27.30
N GLY A 521 -14.02 29.67 -27.97
CA GLY A 521 -14.75 29.26 -29.15
C GLY A 521 -15.12 30.47 -30.01
N VAL A 522 -14.57 30.47 -31.24
CA VAL A 522 -15.08 31.10 -32.47
C VAL A 522 -14.59 32.52 -32.85
N ASP A 523 -13.72 32.50 -33.88
CA ASP A 523 -13.55 33.36 -35.08
C ASP A 523 -13.31 34.89 -35.04
N GLY A 524 -12.27 35.31 -35.78
CA GLY A 524 -12.46 36.10 -37.02
C GLY A 524 -12.31 37.63 -37.01
N ALA A 525 -11.14 38.10 -37.48
CA ALA A 525 -10.90 39.23 -38.40
C ALA A 525 -11.15 40.73 -38.04
N GLU A 526 -10.13 41.51 -38.41
CA GLU A 526 -10.06 42.91 -38.90
C GLU A 526 -10.32 44.16 -38.01
N ALA A 527 -9.20 44.87 -37.78
CA ALA A 527 -8.94 46.30 -38.01
C ALA A 527 -9.84 47.40 -37.40
N ALA A 528 -9.24 48.28 -36.55
CA ALA A 528 -9.15 49.72 -36.84
C ALA A 528 -8.30 50.52 -35.82
N ARG A 529 -7.68 51.57 -36.39
CA ARG A 529 -6.82 52.68 -35.91
C ARG A 529 -7.16 53.37 -34.56
N ALA A 530 -6.08 53.88 -33.93
CA ALA A 530 -5.99 54.76 -32.73
C ALA A 530 -6.36 56.26 -33.02
N PRO A 531 -6.07 57.30 -32.18
CA PRO A 531 -5.78 57.48 -30.73
C PRO A 531 -6.53 58.75 -30.13
N PRO A 532 -5.99 59.65 -29.25
CA PRO A 532 -5.34 59.57 -27.91
C PRO A 532 -6.01 60.49 -26.83
N ARG A 533 -5.62 60.38 -25.53
CA ARG A 533 -5.20 61.50 -24.61
C ARG A 533 -5.07 61.04 -23.15
N GLN A 534 -3.87 61.16 -22.56
CA GLN A 534 -3.44 62.15 -21.51
C GLN A 534 -4.04 61.87 -20.11
N ARG A 535 -3.35 61.99 -18.96
CA ARG A 535 -1.97 62.32 -18.54
C ARG A 535 -1.99 62.25 -16.99
N HIS A 536 -0.87 61.85 -16.38
CA HIS A 536 -0.36 62.11 -15.01
C HIS A 536 0.18 60.81 -14.38
N GLN A 537 1.51 60.58 -14.40
CA GLN A 537 2.53 61.08 -13.45
C GLN A 537 2.29 60.55 -12.02
N SER A 538 3.23 59.96 -11.30
CA SER A 538 4.68 59.78 -11.50
C SER A 538 5.29 58.99 -10.32
N ARG A 539 6.39 58.26 -10.60
CA ARG A 539 7.54 57.88 -9.75
C ARG A 539 7.30 56.88 -8.60
N SER A 540 7.93 55.69 -8.59
CA SER A 540 9.39 55.35 -8.45
C SER A 540 9.88 55.63 -7.02
N GLU A 541 10.68 54.81 -6.33
CA GLU A 541 11.55 53.68 -6.65
C GLU A 541 11.94 52.98 -5.34
N ASP A 542 12.34 51.71 -5.46
CA ASP A 542 13.33 50.91 -4.72
C ASP A 542 13.98 51.39 -3.42
N GLY A 543 14.32 50.41 -2.55
CA GLY A 543 15.45 50.54 -1.63
C GLY A 543 15.42 49.63 -0.41
N TYR A 544 16.18 48.55 -0.46
CA TYR A 544 16.59 47.69 0.65
C TYR A 544 17.68 48.39 1.51
N GLU A 545 17.73 48.16 2.83
CA GLU A 545 18.95 47.80 3.61
C GLU A 545 18.73 47.71 5.15
N VAL A 546 19.07 46.53 5.70
CA VAL A 546 19.89 46.21 6.89
C VAL A 546 20.16 47.28 7.99
N CYS A 547 19.91 46.93 9.28
CA CYS A 547 20.89 46.83 10.40
C CYS A 547 20.29 46.97 11.82
N SER A 548 20.42 45.88 12.60
CA SER A 548 20.94 45.73 13.98
C SER A 548 20.82 46.81 15.09
N CYS A 549 20.31 46.30 16.23
CA CYS A 549 20.92 46.26 17.59
C CYS A 549 20.36 47.10 18.77
N SER A 550 20.13 46.34 19.86
CA SER A 550 20.27 46.64 21.31
C SER A 550 19.14 47.43 22.01
N SER A 551 18.58 47.00 23.16
CA SER A 551 19.26 46.96 24.48
C SER A 551 18.43 46.33 25.61
N ARG A 552 19.12 45.62 26.54
CA ARG A 552 19.00 45.52 28.04
C ARG A 552 17.64 45.23 28.73
N ALA A 553 17.54 44.62 29.94
CA ALA A 553 18.35 43.80 30.85
C ALA A 553 17.51 43.53 32.13
N SER A 554 17.92 42.56 32.97
CA SER A 554 17.69 42.31 34.43
C SER A 554 16.91 41.01 34.74
N SER A 555 17.20 40.16 35.73
CA SER A 555 18.34 39.88 36.62
C SER A 555 17.96 38.66 37.51
N LEU A 556 18.90 37.74 37.77
CA LEU A 556 18.84 36.64 38.78
C LEU A 556 19.27 37.13 40.18
N PRO A 557 19.02 36.37 41.27
CA PRO A 557 20.03 35.43 41.84
C PRO A 557 19.38 34.16 42.44
N GLY A 558 20.01 33.06 42.87
CA GLY A 558 21.40 32.65 43.12
C GLY A 558 21.34 31.34 43.97
N ALA A 559 22.28 30.41 43.73
CA ALA A 559 22.42 29.05 44.30
C ALA A 559 22.98 29.07 45.77
N PRO A 560 23.41 27.97 46.47
CA PRO A 560 24.14 26.75 45.99
C PRO A 560 23.81 25.39 46.70
N GLY A 561 24.39 24.27 46.21
CA GLY A 561 24.45 22.93 46.88
C GLY A 561 25.55 22.85 47.97
N PRO A 562 26.18 21.70 48.33
CA PRO A 562 26.01 20.29 47.90
C PRO A 562 26.17 19.22 49.06
N LEU A 563 26.34 17.92 48.69
CA LEU A 563 27.10 16.82 49.35
C LEU A 563 26.40 15.69 50.19
N VAL A 564 26.55 14.45 49.66
CA VAL A 564 27.18 13.22 50.25
C VAL A 564 26.49 12.35 51.34
N ALA A 565 26.55 11.03 51.06
CA ALA A 565 26.68 9.84 51.94
C ALA A 565 25.47 9.08 52.54
N SER A 566 25.35 7.84 52.07
CA SER A 566 25.46 6.57 52.83
C SER A 566 24.38 6.11 53.82
N ALA A 567 23.89 4.91 53.50
CA ALA A 567 23.83 3.69 54.33
C ALA A 567 22.57 3.36 55.17
N THR A 568 22.19 2.08 55.02
CA THR A 568 21.55 1.15 55.99
C THR A 568 20.07 1.41 56.34
N LEU A 569 19.17 0.43 56.49
CA LEU A 569 19.31 -0.94 57.01
C LEU A 569 18.03 -1.79 56.74
N LEU A 570 18.23 -3.09 56.49
CA LEU A 570 17.40 -4.28 56.84
C LEU A 570 15.87 -4.34 56.61
N LEU A 571 15.42 -5.39 55.90
CA LEU A 571 15.03 -6.64 56.58
C LEU A 571 15.18 -7.87 55.66
N LEU A 572 15.97 -8.83 56.14
CA LEU A 572 16.19 -10.20 55.68
C LEU A 572 15.45 -11.12 56.66
N VAL A 573 15.00 -12.32 56.21
CA VAL A 573 14.64 -13.57 56.95
C VAL A 573 13.61 -14.31 56.07
N LEU A 574 13.74 -15.57 55.60
CA LEU A 574 14.57 -16.73 55.92
C LEU A 574 14.65 -17.70 54.70
N LEU A 575 15.78 -18.40 54.57
CA LEU A 575 16.03 -19.63 53.78
C LEU A 575 15.86 -20.88 54.70
N PRO A 576 16.19 -22.13 54.28
CA PRO A 576 15.39 -23.24 53.71
C PRO A 576 15.45 -24.47 54.69
N PRO A 577 15.67 -25.78 54.35
CA PRO A 577 15.38 -26.72 53.24
C PRO A 577 14.68 -28.03 53.84
N PRO A 578 14.89 -29.33 53.45
CA PRO A 578 15.47 -29.99 52.27
C PRO A 578 14.75 -31.29 51.74
N LEU A 579 15.23 -31.79 50.59
CA LEU A 579 15.45 -33.20 50.17
C LEU A 579 14.30 -34.15 49.70
N SER A 580 14.61 -34.79 48.56
CA SER A 580 14.05 -35.89 47.74
C SER A 580 13.75 -37.22 48.49
N PRO A 581 13.46 -38.41 47.86
CA PRO A 581 13.30 -38.80 46.44
C PRO A 581 12.08 -39.73 46.13
N GLY A 582 11.90 -40.08 44.85
CA GLY A 582 10.80 -40.92 44.36
C GLY A 582 11.00 -42.43 44.42
N ALA A 583 9.97 -43.18 44.03
CA ALA A 583 10.05 -44.50 43.42
C ALA A 583 8.66 -44.96 42.96
N LEU A 584 8.53 -45.37 41.69
CA LEU A 584 7.80 -46.58 41.32
C LEU A 584 8.53 -47.22 40.15
N LEU A 585 9.19 -48.33 40.50
CA LEU A 585 9.89 -49.28 39.65
C LEU A 585 8.90 -50.06 38.80
N TRP A 586 9.29 -50.41 37.57
CA TRP A 586 9.23 -51.79 37.10
C TRP A 586 10.55 -52.15 36.41
N THR A 587 11.23 -53.14 36.98
CA THR A 587 12.35 -53.94 36.43
C THR A 587 11.75 -55.00 35.47
N ALA A 588 12.48 -55.74 34.63
CA ALA A 588 13.85 -56.24 34.57
C ALA A 588 14.22 -56.47 33.08
N THR A 589 15.45 -56.74 32.62
CA THR A 589 16.48 -57.66 33.13
C THR A 589 17.74 -57.51 32.25
N GLN A 590 18.93 -57.47 32.88
CA GLN A 590 20.23 -58.08 32.51
C GLN A 590 20.82 -57.91 31.08
N ALA A 591 22.11 -57.75 30.82
CA ALA A 591 23.35 -57.54 31.58
C ALA A 591 24.50 -57.43 30.55
N LEU A 592 25.61 -56.80 30.96
CA LEU A 592 26.98 -56.83 30.37
C LEU A 592 27.21 -56.14 29.01
N ALA A 593 28.36 -55.57 28.69
CA ALA A 593 29.49 -54.96 29.38
C ALA A 593 30.48 -54.57 28.27
N LEU A 594 30.74 -53.27 28.09
CA LEU A 594 32.01 -52.60 27.78
C LEU A 594 31.76 -51.14 27.43
#